data_AF-A0A2P7EBF2-F1
#
_entry.id   AF-A0A2P7EBF2-F1
#
_cell.length_a   1.000
_cell.length_b   1.000
_cell.length_c   1.000
_cell.angle_alpha   90.00
_cell.angle_beta   90.00
_cell.angle_gamma   90.00
#
_symmetry.space_group_name_H-M   'P 1'
#
loop_
_entity.id
_entity.type
_entity.pdbx_description
1 polymer ?
#
loop_
_entity_poly.entity_id
_entity_poly.type
_entity_poly.pdbx_seq_one_letter_code
_entity_poly.pdbx_strand_id
1 'polypeptide(L)' 'MSRAPNPEPISAHPSVVLPYGRPAKKRPSTHLMVCLHQDALEAVMAAMAAHGLTRSGAIHHLVRLGAGLKPLIP' A
#
# COMPACT_ATOMS: atom_id res chain seq x y z
N MET A 1 3.25 -9.61 -60.95
CA MET A 1 4.13 -8.69 -60.18
C MET A 1 3.27 -7.84 -59.27
N SER A 2 3.43 -8.09 -57.96
CA SER A 2 3.22 -7.25 -56.76
C SER A 2 2.23 -6.08 -56.76
N ARG A 3 1.33 -6.09 -55.75
CA ARG A 3 1.50 -5.24 -54.55
C ARG A 3 0.59 -5.73 -53.42
N ALA A 4 1.22 -6.11 -52.29
CA ALA A 4 0.54 -6.35 -51.02
C ALA A 4 -0.05 -5.03 -50.48
N PRO A 5 -1.13 -5.06 -49.68
CA PRO A 5 -1.67 -3.86 -49.04
C PRO A 5 -0.66 -3.31 -48.03
N ASN A 6 -0.47 -1.99 -48.08
CA ASN A 6 0.41 -1.21 -47.21
C ASN A 6 -0.07 -1.33 -45.75
N PRO A 7 0.77 -1.75 -44.78
CA PRO A 7 0.39 -1.65 -43.38
C PRO A 7 0.34 -0.17 -42.99
N GLU A 8 -0.77 0.25 -42.38
CA GLU A 8 -0.90 1.60 -41.83
C GLU A 8 0.26 1.90 -40.85
N PRO A 9 0.78 3.14 -40.83
CA PRO A 9 1.83 3.49 -39.90
C PRO A 9 1.29 3.31 -38.49
N ILE A 10 1.88 2.35 -37.76
CA ILE A 10 1.66 2.16 -36.33
C ILE A 10 1.83 3.53 -35.70
N SER A 11 0.72 4.09 -35.19
CA SER A 11 0.68 5.36 -34.47
C SER A 11 1.79 5.32 -33.43
N ALA A 12 2.87 6.04 -33.72
CA ALA A 12 3.96 6.25 -32.81
C ALA A 12 3.40 7.13 -31.69
N HIS A 13 2.77 6.50 -30.71
CA HIS A 13 2.62 7.13 -29.41
C HIS A 13 4.04 7.49 -28.98
N PRO A 14 4.36 8.78 -28.80
CA PRO A 14 5.67 9.14 -28.31
C PRO A 14 5.77 8.47 -26.94
N SER A 15 6.65 7.47 -26.86
CA SER A 15 7.10 6.94 -25.59
C SER A 15 7.76 8.12 -24.90
N VAL A 16 7.01 8.80 -24.03
CA VAL A 16 7.54 9.85 -23.17
C VAL A 16 8.46 9.13 -22.19
N VAL A 17 9.70 8.89 -22.61
CA VAL A 17 10.78 8.49 -21.72
C VAL A 17 11.08 9.73 -20.90
N LEU A 18 10.40 9.86 -19.76
CA LEU A 18 10.74 10.89 -18.77
C LEU A 18 12.18 10.63 -18.31
N PRO A 19 13.11 11.58 -18.49
CA PRO A 19 14.50 11.40 -18.09
C PRO A 19 14.53 11.40 -16.57
N TYR A 20 14.78 10.24 -15.97
CA TYR A 20 14.94 10.05 -14.52
C TYR A 20 13.91 10.82 -13.68
N GLY A 21 12.64 10.41 -13.77
CA GLY A 21 11.61 10.95 -12.88
C GLY A 21 12.09 10.92 -11.43
N ARG A 22 12.14 12.08 -10.78
CA ARG A 22 12.50 12.21 -9.36
C ARG A 22 11.61 11.23 -8.60
N PRO A 23 12.16 10.27 -7.82
CA PRO A 23 11.32 9.33 -7.09
C PRO A 23 10.34 10.16 -6.26
N ALA A 24 9.05 9.87 -6.42
CA ALA A 24 8.01 10.53 -5.63
C ALA A 24 8.47 10.48 -4.17
N LYS A 25 8.41 11.61 -3.45
CA LYS A 25 8.74 11.67 -2.01
C LYS A 25 7.80 10.72 -1.27
N LYS A 26 8.15 9.43 -1.24
CA LYS A 26 7.46 8.44 -0.43
C LYS A 26 7.70 8.86 1.01
N ARG A 27 6.63 8.96 1.79
CA ARG A 27 6.78 9.14 3.23
C ARG A 27 7.68 8.00 3.73
N PRO A 28 8.67 8.28 4.58
CA PRO A 28 9.54 7.22 5.10
C PRO A 28 8.65 6.17 5.76
N SER A 29 8.72 4.93 5.27
CA SER A 29 7.96 3.80 5.80
C SER A 29 8.92 2.80 6.40
N THR A 30 8.80 2.56 7.69
CA THR A 30 9.51 1.49 8.38
C THR A 30 8.58 0.29 8.51
N HIS A 31 9.02 -0.86 8.04
CA HIS A 31 8.28 -2.11 8.15
C HIS A 31 8.87 -2.95 9.28
N LEU A 32 8.01 -3.49 10.14
CA LEU A 32 8.39 -4.34 11.25
C LEU A 32 7.77 -5.72 11.07
N MET A 33 8.55 -6.78 11.29
CA MET A 33 8.05 -8.13 11.47
C MET A 33 8.02 -8.43 12.97
N VAL A 34 6.87 -8.87 13.46
CA VAL A 34 6.68 -9.19 14.87
C VAL A 34 5.93 -10.51 15.00
N CYS A 35 6.32 -11.31 15.99
CA CYS A 35 5.54 -12.47 16.42
C CYS A 35 4.62 -12.04 17.56
N LEU A 36 3.35 -12.42 17.47
CA LEU A 36 2.37 -12.13 18.51
C LEU A 36 2.10 -13.41 19.31
N HIS A 37 1.93 -13.25 20.61
CA HIS A 37 1.30 -14.29 21.42
C HIS A 37 -0.17 -14.45 20.99
N GLN A 38 -0.76 -15.63 21.24
CA GLN A 38 -2.12 -15.95 20.81
C GLN A 38 -3.15 -14.92 21.33
N ASP A 39 -3.08 -14.55 22.62
CA ASP A 39 -4.00 -13.59 23.22
C ASP A 39 -3.89 -12.19 22.56
N ALA A 40 -2.67 -11.79 22.19
CA ALA A 40 -2.44 -10.53 21.50
C ALA A 40 -2.99 -10.57 20.06
N LEU A 41 -2.88 -11.71 19.39
CA LEU A 41 -3.46 -11.92 18.06
C LEU A 41 -5.00 -11.83 18.12
N GLU A 42 -5.62 -12.43 19.14
CA GLU A 42 -7.07 -12.36 19.34
C GLU A 42 -7.55 -10.92 19.55
N ALA A 43 -6.84 -10.14 20.38
CA ALA A 43 -7.14 -8.73 20.56
C ALA A 43 -7.04 -7.92 19.25
N VAL A 44 -6.02 -8.21 18.42
CA VAL A 44 -5.88 -7.58 17.10
C VAL A 44 -7.04 -7.93 16.18
N MET A 45 -7.43 -9.20 16.11
CA MET A 45 -8.56 -9.64 15.28
C MET A 45 -9.89 -9.00 15.74
N ALA A 46 -10.11 -8.91 17.05
CA ALA A 46 -11.27 -8.23 17.61
C ALA A 46 -11.32 -6.74 17.23
N ALA A 47 -10.18 -6.04 17.35
CA ALA A 47 -10.07 -4.63 16.96
C ALA A 47 -10.28 -4.41 15.45
N MET A 48 -9.81 -5.34 14.61
CA MET A 48 -10.07 -5.30 13.17
C MET A 48 -11.57 -5.41 12.87
N ALA A 49 -12.25 -6.37 13.49
CA ALA A 49 -13.68 -6.59 13.28
C ALA A 49 -14.53 -5.42 13.80
N ALA A 50 -14.19 -4.88 14.98
CA ALA A 50 -14.95 -3.80 15.61
C ALA A 50 -14.83 -2.46 14.86
N HIS A 51 -13.69 -2.20 14.23
CA HIS A 51 -13.39 -0.89 13.65
C HIS A 51 -13.12 -0.90 12.14
N GLY A 52 -13.26 -2.06 11.47
CA GLY A 52 -12.96 -2.19 10.04
C GLY A 52 -11.49 -1.94 9.69
N LEU A 53 -10.58 -2.13 10.65
CA LEU A 53 -9.17 -1.78 10.49
C LEU A 53 -8.39 -2.89 9.76
N THR A 54 -7.35 -2.48 9.03
CA THR A 54 -6.31 -3.43 8.57
C THR A 54 -5.53 -3.98 9.77
N ARG A 55 -4.83 -5.11 9.62
CA ARG A 55 -3.97 -5.68 10.67
C ARG A 55 -2.99 -4.65 11.26
N SER A 56 -2.28 -3.92 10.41
CA SER A 56 -1.35 -2.88 10.86
C SER A 56 -2.07 -1.72 11.55
N GLY A 57 -3.25 -1.32 11.04
CA GLY A 57 -4.09 -0.31 11.67
C GLY A 57 -4.57 -0.72 13.07
N ALA A 58 -5.02 -1.96 13.24
CA ALA A 58 -5.46 -2.50 14.52
C ALA A 58 -4.30 -2.61 15.53
N ILE A 59 -3.12 -3.07 15.11
CA ILE A 59 -1.93 -3.10 15.96
C ILE A 59 -1.57 -1.67 16.42
N HIS A 60 -1.50 -0.71 15.50
CA HIS A 60 -1.24 0.68 15.87
C HIS A 60 -2.32 1.26 16.79
N HIS A 61 -3.59 0.91 16.56
CA HIS A 61 -4.70 1.34 17.40
C HIS A 61 -4.50 0.85 18.84
N LEU A 62 -4.23 -0.44 19.03
CA LEU A 62 -4.00 -1.04 20.35
C LEU A 62 -2.75 -0.49 21.04
N VAL A 63 -1.64 -0.33 20.31
CA VAL A 63 -0.41 0.27 20.86
C VAL A 63 -0.64 1.69 21.34
N ARG A 64 -1.43 2.49 20.60
CA ARG A 64 -1.78 3.85 21.02
C ARG A 64 -2.61 3.85 22.29
N LEU A 65 -3.62 2.99 22.39
CA LEU A 65 -4.43 2.86 23.60
C LEU A 65 -3.58 2.47 24.82
N GLY A 66 -2.67 1.49 24.67
CA GLY A 66 -1.76 1.08 25.75
C GLY A 66 -0.78 2.19 26.18
N ALA A 67 -0.45 3.10 25.27
CA ALA A 67 0.37 4.28 25.55
C ALA A 67 -0.43 5.50 26.07
N GLY A 68 -1.75 5.36 26.31
CA GLY A 68 -2.62 6.47 26.73
C GLY A 68 -2.86 7.52 25.64
N LEU A 69 -2.57 7.18 24.38
CA LEU A 69 -2.78 8.06 23.24
C LEU A 69 -4.18 7.88 22.66
N LYS A 70 -4.69 8.93 21.99
CA LYS A 70 -5.97 8.87 21.28
C LYS A 70 -5.97 7.72 20.25
N PRO A 71 -7.07 6.96 20.13
CA PRO A 71 -7.19 5.86 19.18
C PRO A 71 -7.00 6.31 17.72
N LEU A 72 -6.72 5.36 16.83
CA LEU A 72 -6.79 5.62 15.39
C LEU A 72 -8.24 5.91 15.00
N ILE A 73 -8.46 7.07 14.38
CA ILE A 73 -9.75 7.45 13.78
C ILE A 73 -9.88 6.64 12.47
N PRO A 74 -11.05 6.04 12.19
CA PRO A 74 -11.30 5.34 10.93
C PRO A 74 -11.18 6.26 9.71
#